data_AF-A0A1M4E6D9-F1
#
_entry.id   AF-A0A1M4E6D9-F1
#
_cell.length_a   1.000
_cell.length_b   1.000
_cell.length_c   1.000
_cell.angle_alpha   90.00
_cell.angle_beta   90.00
_cell.angle_gamma   90.00
#
_symmetry.space_group_name_H-M   'P 1'
#
loop_
_entity.id
_entity.type
_entity.pdbx_description
1 polymer ?
#
loop_
_entity_poly.entity_id
_entity_poly.type
_entity_poly.pdbx_seq_one_letter_code
_entity_poly.pdbx_strand_id
1 'polypeptide(L)'
;MDKPEEPPPADPGEPTASRLTTIVLIVSLVLVVLIAGVLGTVAVLMTRSPDTPLLGGAPPRYLSVPIHFAPVRETKVAPCPGDPAVLDAAQTTCYLLEDGVTVAAVQRIEPLREDDGLYSVRIAVAPAFKDKLVQLVDELAPEQQQIAIVLAPAQADQPKTVVAAPIVTQPMDGDSVSIAGFTKEDADALVARLLGGTPSPGTGATTPPTGPATPPTGPATPPTGPATPPTGQPTGPATTGQPTGGTGSTGSTGSTGSTGSTGTTGTGTTGSTGTAGPGATAPATGGRGGRGGLDKRYTSCKEAVAAGDGPYYKGTHEEYGWYTDVDNNGVACNSGDIR
;
A
#
# COMPACT_ATOMS: atom_id res chain seq x y z
N MET A 1 -52.44 -22.54 95.27
CA MET A 1 -51.86 -21.62 94.26
C MET A 1 -50.51 -22.21 93.93
N ASP A 2 -50.51 -23.14 92.98
CA ASP A 2 -49.29 -23.80 92.53
C ASP A 2 -48.84 -23.10 91.25
N LYS A 3 -47.68 -22.46 91.35
CA LYS A 3 -47.02 -21.74 90.27
C LYS A 3 -46.33 -22.80 89.39
N PRO A 4 -46.67 -22.95 88.10
CA PRO A 4 -45.97 -23.90 87.25
C PRO A 4 -44.52 -23.44 87.04
N GLU A 5 -43.59 -24.33 87.35
CA GLU A 5 -42.15 -24.16 87.08
C GLU A 5 -41.90 -24.02 85.58
N GLU A 6 -41.12 -22.99 85.25
CA GLU A 6 -40.73 -22.62 83.89
C GLU A 6 -39.52 -23.49 83.47
N PRO A 7 -39.55 -24.14 82.30
CA PRO A 7 -38.46 -25.00 81.87
C PRO A 7 -37.20 -24.18 81.52
N PRO A 8 -35.99 -24.72 81.78
CA PRO A 8 -34.74 -24.00 81.54
C PRO A 8 -34.51 -23.73 80.04
N PRO A 9 -33.86 -22.60 79.69
CA PRO A 9 -33.58 -22.25 78.31
C PRO A 9 -32.63 -23.27 77.68
N ALA A 10 -32.97 -23.71 76.46
CA ALA A 10 -32.15 -24.63 75.68
C ALA A 10 -30.84 -23.96 75.26
N ASP A 11 -29.75 -24.71 75.40
CA ASP A 11 -28.39 -24.32 75.02
C ASP A 11 -28.32 -24.04 73.50
N PRO A 12 -27.70 -22.93 73.02
CA PRO A 12 -27.62 -22.64 71.60
C PRO A 12 -26.67 -23.64 70.93
N GLY A 13 -27.24 -24.62 70.23
CA GLY A 13 -26.45 -25.56 69.44
C GLY A 13 -25.55 -24.84 68.42
N GLU A 14 -24.29 -25.26 68.32
CA GLU A 14 -23.31 -24.73 67.39
C GLU A 14 -23.88 -24.65 65.95
N PRO A 15 -23.69 -23.52 65.24
CA PRO A 15 -24.24 -23.37 63.90
C PRO A 15 -23.49 -24.29 62.93
N THR A 16 -24.07 -25.45 62.62
CA THR A 16 -23.59 -26.31 61.54
C THR A 16 -23.93 -25.66 60.21
N ALA A 17 -22.96 -24.98 59.57
CA ALA A 17 -23.10 -24.50 58.21
C ALA A 17 -23.46 -25.69 57.29
N SER A 18 -24.59 -25.58 56.59
CA SER A 18 -25.06 -26.63 55.69
C SER A 18 -23.97 -26.94 54.67
N ARG A 19 -23.61 -28.23 54.55
CA ARG A 19 -22.57 -28.70 53.61
C ARG A 19 -22.80 -28.21 52.18
N LEU A 20 -24.07 -27.95 51.82
CA LEU A 20 -24.48 -27.43 50.53
C LEU A 20 -23.99 -25.98 50.32
N THR A 21 -24.07 -25.12 51.33
CA THR A 21 -23.56 -23.74 51.28
C THR A 21 -22.05 -23.73 51.13
N THR A 22 -21.33 -24.62 51.83
CA THR A 22 -19.88 -24.75 51.70
C THR A 22 -19.47 -25.19 50.29
N ILE A 23 -20.19 -26.15 49.70
CA ILE A 23 -19.93 -26.60 48.32
C ILE A 23 -20.17 -25.46 47.32
N VAL A 24 -21.27 -24.72 47.44
CA VAL A 24 -21.56 -23.58 46.56
C VAL A 24 -20.47 -22.52 46.65
N LEU A 25 -20.03 -22.16 47.86
CA LEU A 25 -18.95 -21.19 48.04
C LEU A 25 -17.63 -21.64 47.42
N ILE A 26 -17.27 -22.92 47.56
CA ILE A 26 -16.07 -23.48 46.94
C ILE A 26 -16.17 -23.41 45.41
N VAL A 27 -17.31 -23.82 44.83
CA VAL A 27 -17.51 -23.80 43.38
C VAL A 27 -17.48 -22.37 42.84
N SER A 28 -18.14 -21.43 43.52
CA SER A 28 -18.10 -20.01 43.14
C SER A 28 -16.69 -19.43 43.20
N LEU A 29 -15.91 -19.78 44.24
CA LEU A 29 -14.53 -19.33 44.36
C LEU A 29 -13.63 -19.90 43.25
N VAL A 30 -13.77 -21.18 42.93
CA VAL A 30 -13.03 -21.81 41.82
C VAL A 30 -13.37 -21.13 40.49
N LEU A 31 -14.66 -20.86 40.23
CA LEU A 31 -15.10 -20.17 39.01
C LEU A 31 -14.46 -18.77 38.91
N VAL A 32 -14.47 -17.99 39.99
CA VAL A 32 -13.87 -16.65 40.01
C VAL A 32 -12.37 -16.71 39.74
N VAL A 33 -11.65 -17.66 40.35
CA VAL A 33 -10.20 -17.84 40.12
C VAL A 33 -9.91 -18.23 38.68
N LEU A 34 -10.73 -19.11 38.09
CA LEU A 34 -10.59 -19.48 36.67
C LEU A 34 -10.84 -18.30 35.73
N ILE A 35 -11.92 -17.53 35.96
CA ILE A 35 -12.23 -16.35 35.13
C ILE A 35 -11.13 -15.29 35.27
N ALA A 36 -10.69 -14.98 36.49
CA ALA A 36 -9.64 -14.00 36.72
C ALA A 36 -8.29 -14.45 36.14
N GLY A 37 -7.95 -15.74 36.25
CA GLY A 37 -6.75 -16.32 35.65
C GLY A 37 -6.74 -16.23 34.13
N VAL A 38 -7.87 -16.56 33.47
CA VAL A 38 -8.02 -16.44 32.02
C VAL A 38 -7.96 -14.98 31.56
N LEU A 39 -8.61 -14.07 32.27
CA LEU A 39 -8.53 -12.64 31.94
C LEU A 39 -7.10 -12.09 32.11
N GLY A 40 -6.36 -12.55 33.12
CA GLY A 40 -4.96 -12.19 33.30
C GLY A 40 -4.05 -12.64 32.16
N THR A 41 -4.22 -13.87 31.65
CA THR A 41 -3.43 -14.35 30.50
C THR A 41 -3.78 -13.63 29.20
N VAL A 42 -5.07 -13.29 29.00
CA VAL A 42 -5.51 -12.47 27.84
C VAL A 42 -4.89 -11.06 27.89
N ALA A 43 -4.86 -10.42 29.07
CA ALA A 43 -4.25 -9.12 29.23
C ALA A 43 -2.73 -9.14 28.93
N VAL A 44 -2.02 -10.17 29.40
CA VAL A 44 -0.58 -10.33 29.09
C VAL A 44 -0.35 -10.59 27.60
N LEU A 45 -1.18 -11.40 26.95
CA LEU A 45 -1.13 -11.62 25.51
C LEU A 45 -1.36 -10.33 24.71
N MET A 46 -2.35 -9.52 25.11
CA MET A 46 -2.61 -8.23 24.47
C MET A 46 -1.42 -7.26 24.58
N THR A 47 -0.64 -7.30 25.67
CA THR A 47 0.55 -6.43 25.80
C THR A 47 1.79 -6.91 25.04
N ARG A 48 1.91 -8.21 24.74
CA ARG A 48 3.09 -8.77 24.07
C ARG A 48 2.98 -8.80 22.54
N SER A 49 1.77 -8.80 22.00
CA SER A 49 1.55 -8.95 20.56
C SER A 49 0.19 -8.32 20.16
N PRO A 50 0.12 -6.98 20.04
CA PRO A 50 -1.11 -6.30 19.63
C PRO A 50 -1.61 -6.72 18.23
N ASP A 51 -0.72 -7.30 17.41
CA ASP A 51 -1.01 -7.73 16.04
C ASP A 51 -1.43 -9.20 15.91
N THR A 52 -1.47 -9.98 17.00
CA THR A 52 -2.03 -11.35 16.94
C THR A 52 -3.53 -11.30 17.20
N PRO A 53 -4.38 -11.59 16.19
CA PRO A 53 -5.83 -11.66 16.41
C PRO A 53 -6.13 -12.80 17.39
N LEU A 54 -6.72 -12.47 18.53
CA LEU A 54 -7.11 -13.40 19.60
C LEU A 54 -8.06 -14.52 19.14
N LEU A 55 -8.60 -14.43 17.92
CA LEU A 55 -9.58 -15.34 17.33
C LEU A 55 -9.06 -16.11 16.10
N GLY A 56 -7.74 -16.19 15.89
CA GLY A 56 -7.15 -17.07 14.87
C GLY A 56 -7.22 -16.57 13.43
N GLY A 57 -7.28 -15.25 13.23
CA GLY A 57 -7.09 -14.65 11.91
C GLY A 57 -5.65 -14.80 11.41
N ALA A 58 -5.45 -14.82 10.09
CA ALA A 58 -4.11 -14.75 9.52
C ALA A 58 -3.45 -13.41 9.91
N PRO A 59 -2.17 -13.40 10.33
CA PRO A 59 -1.48 -12.18 10.68
C PRO A 59 -1.41 -11.23 9.47
N PRO A 60 -1.50 -9.90 9.67
CA PRO A 60 -1.30 -8.94 8.60
C PRO A 60 0.07 -9.12 7.92
N ARG A 61 0.07 -8.97 6.60
CA ARG A 61 1.28 -8.97 5.78
C ARG A 61 1.71 -7.54 5.51
N TYR A 62 2.93 -7.21 5.91
CA TYR A 62 3.55 -5.94 5.58
C TYR A 62 3.89 -5.88 4.09
N LEU A 63 3.60 -4.72 3.48
CA LEU A 63 3.94 -4.42 2.11
C LEU A 63 5.40 -3.98 2.04
N SER A 64 6.13 -4.47 1.05
CA SER A 64 7.47 -3.98 0.77
C SER A 64 7.45 -2.56 0.20
N VAL A 65 6.38 -2.22 -0.51
CA VAL A 65 6.10 -0.86 -0.98
C VAL A 65 4.75 -0.42 -0.43
N PRO A 66 4.72 0.48 0.57
CA PRO A 66 3.48 1.04 1.10
C PRO A 66 2.62 1.68 0.00
N ILE A 67 1.31 1.58 0.17
CA ILE A 67 0.33 2.19 -0.74
C ILE A 67 -0.19 3.44 -0.05
N HIS A 68 -0.07 4.58 -0.70
CA HIS A 68 -0.63 5.84 -0.23
C HIS A 68 -1.87 6.19 -1.05
N PHE A 69 -3.01 6.31 -0.37
CA PHE A 69 -4.28 6.71 -0.94
C PHE A 69 -4.49 8.18 -0.64
N ALA A 70 -4.56 9.01 -1.68
CA ALA A 70 -4.68 10.46 -1.50
C ALA A 70 -5.74 11.05 -2.44
N PRO A 71 -6.57 12.00 -1.99
CA PRO A 71 -7.42 12.78 -2.88
C PRO A 71 -6.59 13.51 -3.94
N VAL A 72 -7.11 13.57 -5.16
CA VAL A 72 -6.50 14.35 -6.25
C VAL A 72 -7.10 15.75 -6.25
N ARG A 73 -6.26 16.79 -6.10
CA ARG A 73 -6.68 18.19 -6.28
C ARG A 73 -6.70 18.60 -7.73
N GLU A 74 -5.66 18.24 -8.47
CA GLU A 74 -5.44 18.72 -9.83
C GLU A 74 -4.62 17.71 -10.62
N THR A 75 -4.88 17.60 -11.91
CA THR A 75 -4.07 16.83 -12.85
C THR A 75 -3.47 17.75 -13.91
N LYS A 76 -2.18 17.56 -14.20
CA LYS A 76 -1.42 18.34 -15.19
C LYS A 76 -0.60 17.42 -16.06
N VAL A 77 -0.39 17.81 -17.32
CA VAL A 77 0.56 17.11 -18.20
C VAL A 77 1.97 17.36 -17.68
N ALA A 78 2.82 16.33 -17.71
CA ALA A 78 4.23 16.44 -17.33
C ALA A 78 4.96 17.53 -18.13
N PRO A 79 5.96 18.22 -17.56
CA PRO A 79 6.66 17.93 -16.29
C PRO A 79 5.97 18.47 -15.03
N CYS A 80 6.21 17.82 -13.88
CA CYS A 80 5.54 18.17 -12.63
C CYS A 80 6.08 19.48 -12.03
N PRO A 81 5.20 20.35 -11.47
CA PRO A 81 5.59 21.66 -10.94
C PRO A 81 6.39 21.61 -9.62
N GLY A 82 6.75 20.41 -9.13
CA GLY A 82 7.39 20.18 -7.83
C GLY A 82 6.45 19.51 -6.83
N ASP A 83 6.92 19.28 -5.61
CA ASP A 83 6.12 18.67 -4.55
C ASP A 83 4.90 19.56 -4.18
N PRO A 84 3.71 18.96 -3.91
CA PRO A 84 3.44 17.53 -3.71
C PRO A 84 2.96 16.78 -4.98
N ALA A 85 3.34 17.22 -6.19
CA ALA A 85 2.90 16.56 -7.41
C ALA A 85 3.63 15.23 -7.65
N VAL A 86 2.87 14.16 -7.87
CA VAL A 86 3.40 12.80 -8.14
C VAL A 86 3.12 12.42 -9.59
N LEU A 87 4.13 11.84 -10.26
CA LEU A 87 4.05 11.43 -11.66
C LEU A 87 3.47 10.01 -11.78
N ASP A 88 2.71 9.74 -12.83
CA ASP A 88 2.22 8.40 -13.12
C ASP A 88 3.31 7.46 -13.65
N ALA A 89 3.00 6.16 -13.65
CA ALA A 89 3.87 5.12 -14.20
C ALA A 89 4.18 5.34 -15.70
N ALA A 90 3.28 6.00 -16.43
CA ALA A 90 3.46 6.32 -17.85
C ALA A 90 4.37 7.55 -18.07
N GLN A 91 4.70 8.31 -17.03
CA GLN A 91 5.48 9.55 -17.10
C GLN A 91 4.82 10.64 -17.96
N THR A 92 3.49 10.68 -18.00
CA THR A 92 2.72 11.63 -18.82
C THR A 92 1.90 12.60 -17.98
N THR A 93 1.43 12.18 -16.80
CA THR A 93 0.48 12.95 -15.99
C THR A 93 0.96 13.11 -14.56
N CYS A 94 0.99 14.36 -14.12
CA CYS A 94 1.28 14.76 -12.74
C CYS A 94 -0.02 14.97 -11.98
N TYR A 95 -0.10 14.37 -10.80
CA TYR A 95 -1.25 14.46 -9.90
C TYR A 95 -0.82 15.28 -8.69
N LEU A 96 -1.48 16.42 -8.48
CA LEU A 96 -1.35 17.20 -7.26
C LEU A 96 -2.23 16.58 -6.19
N LEU A 97 -1.61 16.05 -5.14
CA LEU A 97 -2.29 15.25 -4.12
C LEU A 97 -2.51 16.02 -2.82
N GLU A 98 -3.58 15.68 -2.11
CA GLU A 98 -3.80 16.10 -0.73
C GLU A 98 -3.15 15.14 0.27
N ASP A 99 -3.28 15.47 1.55
CA ASP A 99 -2.99 14.51 2.62
C ASP A 99 -3.91 13.29 2.50
N GLY A 100 -3.30 12.12 2.69
CA GLY A 100 -3.95 10.84 2.47
C GLY A 100 -3.62 9.80 3.52
N VAL A 101 -4.00 8.56 3.25
CA VAL A 101 -3.79 7.42 4.14
C VAL A 101 -2.73 6.49 3.54
N THR A 102 -1.66 6.26 4.30
CA THR A 102 -0.64 5.26 3.95
C THR A 102 -0.97 3.91 4.59
N VAL A 103 -1.14 2.89 3.75
CA VAL A 103 -1.34 1.50 4.13
C VAL A 103 -0.01 0.76 3.97
N ALA A 104 0.58 0.36 5.10
CA ALA A 104 1.82 -0.41 5.13
C ALA A 104 1.61 -1.92 5.32
N ALA A 105 0.39 -2.35 5.65
CA ALA A 105 0.06 -3.76 5.83
C ALA A 105 -1.34 -4.12 5.34
N VAL A 106 -1.49 -5.34 4.82
CA VAL A 106 -2.72 -5.89 4.25
C VAL A 106 -3.00 -7.27 4.84
N GLN A 107 -4.25 -7.66 4.95
CA GLN A 107 -4.62 -9.04 5.28
C GLN A 107 -4.40 -9.96 4.09
N ARG A 108 -4.78 -9.49 2.89
CA ARG A 108 -4.70 -10.26 1.65
C ARG A 108 -4.59 -9.32 0.47
N ILE A 109 -3.85 -9.75 -0.55
CA ILE A 109 -3.81 -9.07 -1.84
C ILE A 109 -3.81 -10.13 -2.92
N GLU A 110 -4.70 -9.99 -3.89
CA GLU A 110 -4.84 -10.96 -4.98
C GLU A 110 -5.36 -10.32 -6.27
N PRO A 111 -4.87 -10.79 -7.43
CA PRO A 111 -5.47 -10.46 -8.71
C PRO A 111 -6.75 -11.29 -8.88
N LEU A 112 -7.83 -10.61 -9.22
CA LEU A 112 -9.13 -11.20 -9.52
C LEU A 112 -9.46 -10.94 -10.98
N ARG A 113 -9.90 -11.98 -11.70
CA ARG A 113 -10.37 -11.83 -13.08
C ARG A 113 -11.80 -11.30 -13.05
N GLU A 114 -12.04 -10.22 -13.76
CA GLU A 114 -13.36 -9.62 -13.96
C GLU A 114 -14.09 -10.31 -15.14
N ASP A 115 -15.40 -10.12 -15.21
CA ASP A 115 -16.25 -10.72 -16.26
C ASP A 115 -15.93 -10.20 -17.67
N ASP A 116 -15.38 -8.99 -17.77
CA ASP A 116 -14.94 -8.36 -19.01
C ASP A 116 -13.59 -8.91 -19.54
N GLY A 117 -12.96 -9.81 -18.78
CA GLY A 117 -11.66 -10.40 -19.10
C GLY A 117 -10.45 -9.58 -18.64
N LEU A 118 -10.67 -8.38 -18.08
CA LEU A 118 -9.65 -7.62 -17.38
C LEU A 118 -9.43 -8.20 -15.98
N TYR A 119 -8.43 -7.68 -15.29
CA TYR A 119 -8.11 -8.03 -13.92
C TYR A 119 -8.28 -6.82 -13.02
N SER A 120 -8.76 -7.10 -11.81
CA SER A 120 -8.72 -6.18 -10.69
C SER A 120 -7.74 -6.70 -9.63
N VAL A 121 -7.08 -5.79 -8.90
CA VAL A 121 -6.28 -6.16 -7.73
C VAL A 121 -7.10 -5.86 -6.49
N ARG A 122 -7.54 -6.90 -5.79
CA ARG A 122 -8.29 -6.78 -4.54
C ARG A 122 -7.33 -6.75 -3.36
N ILE A 123 -7.41 -5.69 -2.57
CA ILE A 123 -6.55 -5.42 -1.43
C ILE A 123 -7.42 -5.42 -0.18
N ALA A 124 -7.34 -6.48 0.61
CA ALA A 124 -7.95 -6.53 1.94
C ALA A 124 -7.02 -5.84 2.94
N VAL A 125 -7.43 -4.68 3.44
CA VAL A 125 -6.62 -3.79 4.29
C VAL A 125 -6.55 -4.34 5.71
N ALA A 126 -5.39 -4.16 6.36
CA ALA A 126 -5.24 -4.56 7.76
C ALA A 126 -6.12 -3.70 8.69
N PRO A 127 -6.68 -4.25 9.79
CA PRO A 127 -7.60 -3.53 10.67
C PRO A 127 -7.06 -2.17 11.16
N ALA A 128 -5.75 -2.06 11.41
CA ALA A 128 -5.10 -0.84 11.88
C ALA A 128 -5.22 0.37 10.92
N PHE A 129 -5.46 0.13 9.63
CA PHE A 129 -5.59 1.18 8.61
C PHE A 129 -7.02 1.33 8.06
N LYS A 130 -7.91 0.39 8.40
CA LYS A 130 -9.26 0.30 7.84
C LYS A 130 -10.06 1.57 8.09
N ASP A 131 -10.19 1.99 9.34
CA ASP A 131 -11.09 3.09 9.71
C ASP A 131 -10.69 4.40 9.03
N LYS A 132 -9.38 4.66 8.93
CA LYS A 132 -8.85 5.84 8.22
C LYS A 132 -9.16 5.80 6.73
N LEU A 133 -9.02 4.64 6.09
CA LEU A 133 -9.29 4.51 4.67
C LEU A 133 -10.79 4.59 4.36
N VAL A 134 -11.64 3.96 5.19
CA VAL A 134 -13.10 4.07 5.08
C VAL A 134 -13.53 5.52 5.20
N GLN A 135 -13.03 6.23 6.23
CA GLN A 135 -13.33 7.66 6.40
C GLN A 135 -12.94 8.47 5.17
N LEU A 136 -11.74 8.24 4.61
CA LEU A 136 -11.29 8.91 3.40
C LEU A 136 -12.20 8.62 2.21
N VAL A 137 -12.55 7.35 1.96
CA VAL A 137 -13.39 6.96 0.81
C VAL A 137 -14.82 7.51 0.96
N ASP A 138 -15.39 7.46 2.16
CA ASP A 138 -16.74 7.94 2.44
C ASP A 138 -16.86 9.47 2.27
N GLU A 139 -15.78 10.20 2.53
CA GLU A 139 -15.70 11.65 2.27
C GLU A 139 -15.63 11.97 0.76
N LEU A 140 -14.92 11.16 -0.02
CA LEU A 140 -14.72 11.37 -1.45
C LEU A 140 -15.91 10.89 -2.32
N ALA A 141 -16.65 9.88 -1.87
CA ALA A 141 -17.77 9.29 -2.58
C ALA A 141 -18.90 10.27 -2.95
N PRO A 142 -19.43 11.13 -2.05
CA PRO A 142 -20.54 12.04 -2.39
C PRO A 142 -20.15 13.09 -3.44
N GLU A 143 -18.89 13.50 -3.47
CA GLU A 143 -18.38 14.48 -4.45
C GLU A 143 -17.88 13.83 -5.75
N GLN A 144 -17.89 12.49 -5.82
CA GLN A 144 -17.29 11.72 -6.91
C GLN A 144 -15.86 12.17 -7.21
N GLN A 145 -15.08 12.36 -6.15
CA GLN A 145 -13.71 12.84 -6.25
C GLN A 145 -12.75 11.71 -6.65
N GLN A 146 -11.68 12.07 -7.34
CA GLN A 146 -10.61 11.13 -7.70
C GLN A 146 -9.73 10.82 -6.48
N ILE A 147 -9.39 9.54 -6.34
CA ILE A 147 -8.42 9.06 -5.34
C ILE A 147 -7.20 8.51 -6.07
N ALA A 148 -6.03 9.08 -5.83
CA ALA A 148 -4.77 8.55 -6.33
C ALA A 148 -4.31 7.38 -5.46
N ILE A 149 -3.90 6.32 -6.14
CA ILE A 149 -3.28 5.15 -5.53
C ILE A 149 -1.80 5.20 -5.89
N VAL A 150 -1.00 5.56 -4.89
CA VAL A 150 0.41 5.87 -5.05
C VAL A 150 1.25 4.79 -4.41
N LEU A 151 2.23 4.27 -5.16
CA LEU A 151 3.30 3.48 -4.57
C LEU A 151 4.29 4.44 -3.93
N ALA A 152 4.44 4.35 -2.62
CA ALA A 152 5.30 5.22 -1.82
C ALA A 152 6.38 4.37 -1.11
N PRO A 153 7.50 4.08 -1.78
CA PRO A 153 8.62 3.38 -1.17
C PRO A 153 9.11 4.10 0.08
N ALA A 154 9.60 3.34 1.07
CA ALA A 154 10.13 3.92 2.31
C ALA A 154 11.45 4.68 2.07
N GLN A 155 12.20 4.30 1.02
CA GLN A 155 13.44 4.98 0.65
C GLN A 155 13.13 6.30 -0.06
N ALA A 156 13.62 7.41 0.50
CA ALA A 156 13.43 8.75 -0.05
C ALA A 156 13.99 8.94 -1.47
N ASP A 157 14.99 8.12 -1.86
CA ASP A 157 15.60 8.16 -3.18
C ASP A 157 14.74 7.51 -4.28
N GLN A 158 13.71 6.75 -3.93
CA GLN A 158 12.80 6.16 -4.90
C GLN A 158 11.60 7.09 -5.14
N PRO A 159 11.32 7.46 -6.40
CA PRO A 159 10.19 8.32 -6.70
C PRO A 159 8.88 7.61 -6.34
N LYS A 160 7.96 8.38 -5.75
CA LYS A 160 6.57 7.97 -5.64
C LYS A 160 5.97 7.90 -7.05
N THR A 161 5.09 6.92 -7.27
CA THR A 161 4.47 6.73 -8.59
C THR A 161 2.99 6.48 -8.44
N VAL A 162 2.18 7.25 -9.18
CA VAL A 162 0.73 7.01 -9.28
C VAL A 162 0.50 5.79 -10.18
N VAL A 163 -0.16 4.77 -9.63
CA VAL A 163 -0.54 3.56 -10.39
C VAL A 163 -1.88 3.74 -11.05
N ALA A 164 -2.82 4.34 -10.31
CA ALA A 164 -4.17 4.59 -10.78
C ALA A 164 -4.75 5.81 -10.05
N ALA A 165 -5.69 6.49 -10.69
CA ALA A 165 -6.46 7.57 -10.09
C ALA A 165 -7.97 7.42 -10.41
N PRO A 166 -8.62 6.35 -9.91
CA PRO A 166 -10.04 6.13 -10.15
C PRO A 166 -10.91 7.20 -9.46
N ILE A 167 -12.13 7.35 -9.98
CA ILE A 167 -13.19 8.14 -9.35
C ILE A 167 -13.89 7.28 -8.30
N VAL A 168 -14.02 7.80 -7.08
CA VAL A 168 -14.77 7.13 -6.01
C VAL A 168 -16.25 7.39 -6.23
N THR A 169 -17.03 6.34 -6.50
CA THR A 169 -18.49 6.46 -6.74
C THR A 169 -19.33 5.86 -5.63
N GLN A 170 -18.70 5.12 -4.70
CA GLN A 170 -19.37 4.39 -3.64
C GLN A 170 -18.55 4.49 -2.35
N PRO A 171 -19.21 4.53 -1.19
CA PRO A 171 -18.55 4.41 0.11
C PRO A 171 -17.88 3.04 0.25
N MET A 172 -16.95 2.92 1.20
CA MET A 172 -16.22 1.68 1.42
C MET A 172 -16.97 0.77 2.41
N ASP A 173 -17.86 -0.07 1.90
CA ASP A 173 -18.54 -1.09 2.69
C ASP A 173 -17.67 -2.37 2.81
N GLY A 174 -16.71 -2.37 3.73
CA GLY A 174 -15.95 -3.60 4.05
C GLY A 174 -14.51 -3.39 4.45
N ASP A 175 -13.68 -4.41 4.22
CA ASP A 175 -12.25 -4.42 4.51
C ASP A 175 -11.39 -4.42 3.24
N SER A 176 -11.98 -4.32 2.05
CA SER A 176 -11.26 -4.46 0.79
C SER A 176 -11.52 -3.32 -0.19
N VAL A 177 -10.48 -2.92 -0.90
CA VAL A 177 -10.57 -2.04 -2.08
C VAL A 177 -10.13 -2.84 -3.31
N SER A 178 -10.83 -2.67 -4.43
CA SER A 178 -10.46 -3.27 -5.71
C SER A 178 -10.04 -2.20 -6.70
N ILE A 179 -8.91 -2.40 -7.35
CA ILE A 179 -8.40 -1.52 -8.40
C ILE A 179 -8.58 -2.27 -9.72
N ALA A 180 -9.52 -1.83 -10.56
CA ALA A 180 -9.85 -2.47 -11.82
C ALA A 180 -9.02 -1.93 -13.00
N GLY A 181 -9.08 -2.64 -14.14
CA GLY A 181 -8.54 -2.16 -15.41
C GLY A 181 -7.13 -2.66 -15.75
N PHE A 182 -6.65 -3.72 -15.10
CA PHE A 182 -5.33 -4.29 -15.39
C PHE A 182 -5.40 -5.42 -16.41
N THR A 183 -4.30 -5.62 -17.13
CA THR A 183 -4.02 -6.92 -17.75
C THR A 183 -3.64 -7.94 -16.66
N LYS A 184 -3.67 -9.24 -16.97
CA LYS A 184 -3.24 -10.26 -16.01
C LYS A 184 -1.81 -10.02 -15.56
N GLU A 185 -0.93 -9.76 -16.52
CA GLU A 185 0.49 -9.56 -16.32
C GLU A 185 0.76 -8.32 -15.44
N ASP A 186 0.03 -7.23 -15.68
CA ASP A 186 0.16 -6.01 -14.89
C ASP A 186 -0.37 -6.19 -13.46
N ALA A 187 -1.49 -6.90 -13.29
CA ALA A 187 -2.05 -7.21 -11.97
C ALA A 187 -1.08 -8.08 -11.16
N ASP A 188 -0.56 -9.15 -11.76
CA ASP A 188 0.44 -10.03 -11.14
C ASP A 188 1.72 -9.26 -10.79
N ALA A 189 2.19 -8.38 -11.67
CA ALA A 189 3.36 -7.55 -11.45
C ALA A 189 3.14 -6.53 -10.32
N LEU A 190 1.95 -5.95 -10.21
CA LEU A 190 1.59 -5.03 -9.12
C LEU A 190 1.57 -5.77 -7.78
N VAL A 191 0.93 -6.94 -7.72
CA VAL A 191 0.90 -7.77 -6.50
C VAL A 191 2.29 -8.19 -6.08
N ALA A 192 3.13 -8.64 -7.02
CA ALA A 192 4.52 -9.00 -6.76
C ALA A 192 5.30 -7.82 -6.17
N ARG A 193 5.20 -6.64 -6.79
CA ARG A 193 5.87 -5.41 -6.34
C ARG A 193 5.45 -5.00 -4.93
N LEU A 194 4.16 -5.06 -4.63
CA LEU A 194 3.61 -4.71 -3.31
C LEU A 194 4.08 -5.67 -2.21
N LEU A 195 4.21 -6.95 -2.53
CA LEU A 195 4.66 -8.00 -1.61
C LEU A 195 6.17 -8.20 -1.58
N GLY A 196 6.94 -7.45 -2.37
CA GLY A 196 8.40 -7.60 -2.49
C GLY A 196 8.87 -8.82 -3.28
N GLY A 197 7.96 -9.48 -4.00
CA GLY A 197 8.32 -10.52 -4.96
C GLY A 197 8.85 -9.89 -6.24
N THR A 198 9.92 -10.45 -6.80
CA THR A 198 10.25 -10.19 -8.20
C THR A 198 9.18 -10.83 -9.07
N PRO A 199 8.54 -10.11 -10.00
CA PRO A 199 7.59 -10.72 -10.92
C PRO A 199 8.33 -11.83 -11.68
N SER A 200 7.92 -13.07 -11.45
CA SER A 200 8.46 -14.20 -12.21
C SER A 200 7.94 -14.05 -13.63
N PRO A 201 8.79 -13.91 -14.66
CA PRO A 201 8.33 -13.97 -16.03
C PRO A 201 7.61 -15.30 -16.20
N GLY A 202 6.36 -15.26 -16.66
CA GLY A 202 5.53 -16.44 -16.84
C GLY A 202 6.27 -17.53 -17.60
N THR A 203 6.15 -18.75 -17.09
CA THR A 203 6.70 -19.98 -17.66
C THR A 203 6.02 -20.30 -19.00
N GLY A 204 6.40 -19.55 -20.05
CA GLY A 204 6.24 -19.97 -21.43
C GLY A 204 7.40 -20.89 -21.80
N ALA A 205 7.32 -22.15 -21.37
CA ALA A 205 8.28 -23.17 -21.75
C ALA A 205 8.10 -23.54 -23.23
N THR A 206 8.87 -22.90 -24.11
CA THR A 206 9.34 -23.53 -25.34
C THR A 206 10.86 -23.66 -25.26
N THR A 207 11.29 -24.85 -24.90
CA THR A 207 12.69 -25.32 -24.97
C THR A 207 13.27 -25.11 -26.37
N PRO A 208 14.43 -24.43 -26.52
CA PRO A 208 15.25 -24.53 -27.72
C PRO A 208 16.04 -25.85 -27.67
N PRO A 209 16.11 -26.65 -28.74
CA PRO A 209 16.98 -27.81 -28.78
C PRO A 209 18.45 -27.36 -28.94
N THR A 210 19.24 -27.54 -27.89
CA THR A 210 20.71 -27.41 -27.95
C THR A 210 21.29 -28.64 -28.63
N GLY A 211 21.68 -28.50 -29.89
CA GLY A 211 22.60 -29.42 -30.60
C GLY A 211 23.90 -28.67 -30.94
N PRO A 212 25.10 -29.23 -30.67
CA PRO A 212 26.36 -28.52 -30.86
C PRO A 212 26.82 -28.57 -32.32
N ALA A 213 27.00 -27.40 -32.94
CA ALA A 213 27.62 -27.25 -34.26
C ALA A 213 29.12 -26.96 -34.13
N THR A 214 29.93 -27.87 -34.67
CA THR A 214 31.38 -27.77 -34.87
C THR A 214 31.75 -26.75 -35.96
N PRO A 215 32.91 -26.09 -35.88
CA PRO A 215 33.36 -25.12 -36.88
C PRO A 215 34.19 -25.78 -37.99
N PRO A 216 34.01 -25.43 -39.28
CA PRO A 216 35.00 -25.74 -40.30
C PRO A 216 35.93 -24.54 -40.57
N THR A 217 37.20 -24.80 -40.36
CA THR A 217 38.37 -24.04 -40.78
C THR A 217 38.60 -24.23 -42.30
N GLY A 218 38.89 -23.15 -43.05
CA GLY A 218 39.51 -23.30 -44.37
C GLY A 218 39.54 -22.02 -45.24
N PRO A 219 40.64 -21.70 -45.94
CA PRO A 219 40.95 -20.34 -46.40
C PRO A 219 40.56 -20.05 -47.85
N ALA A 220 40.33 -18.76 -48.13
CA ALA A 220 39.98 -18.20 -49.42
C ALA A 220 41.17 -18.11 -50.40
N THR A 221 40.89 -18.35 -51.68
CA THR A 221 41.66 -17.87 -52.84
C THR A 221 40.71 -17.36 -53.93
N PRO A 222 41.00 -16.22 -54.60
CA PRO A 222 40.21 -15.67 -55.71
C PRO A 222 40.75 -16.18 -57.07
N PRO A 223 40.04 -16.02 -58.20
CA PRO A 223 40.35 -14.85 -59.05
C PRO A 223 39.25 -14.36 -60.04
N THR A 224 39.45 -13.11 -60.50
CA THR A 224 39.22 -12.52 -61.85
C THR A 224 37.91 -12.68 -62.63
N GLY A 225 37.29 -11.52 -62.91
CA GLY A 225 37.27 -10.98 -64.29
C GLY A 225 35.99 -11.14 -65.13
N PRO A 226 35.78 -10.27 -66.14
CA PRO A 226 34.50 -9.57 -66.36
C PRO A 226 33.83 -9.85 -67.72
N ALA A 227 32.51 -9.60 -67.84
CA ALA A 227 31.89 -9.25 -69.12
C ALA A 227 30.48 -8.61 -68.96
N THR A 228 30.28 -7.62 -69.82
CA THR A 228 29.23 -6.61 -69.99
C THR A 228 27.97 -7.13 -70.76
N PRO A 229 26.92 -6.29 -71.01
CA PRO A 229 25.49 -6.66 -71.13
C PRO A 229 25.03 -6.89 -72.59
N PRO A 230 23.72 -7.06 -72.85
CA PRO A 230 23.00 -5.95 -73.49
C PRO A 230 21.46 -5.84 -73.24
N THR A 231 20.99 -4.57 -73.27
CA THR A 231 19.75 -3.96 -73.81
C THR A 231 18.42 -4.73 -73.96
N GLY A 232 17.30 -4.04 -73.66
CA GLY A 232 16.04 -4.20 -74.41
C GLY A 232 14.75 -3.72 -73.72
N GLN A 233 14.40 -2.45 -73.88
CA GLN A 233 13.03 -1.88 -73.90
C GLN A 233 12.51 -1.98 -75.37
N PRO A 234 11.21 -2.04 -75.78
CA PRO A 234 10.10 -1.15 -75.36
C PRO A 234 8.63 -1.65 -75.47
N THR A 235 7.69 -0.70 -75.22
CA THR A 235 6.25 -0.61 -75.65
C THR A 235 5.27 -1.63 -75.06
N GLY A 236 4.03 -1.34 -74.65
CA GLY A 236 3.06 -0.24 -74.82
C GLY A 236 1.68 -0.73 -74.27
N PRO A 237 0.61 0.07 -74.31
CA PRO A 237 -0.50 0.04 -73.33
C PRO A 237 -1.83 -0.58 -73.85
N ALA A 238 -2.73 -1.02 -72.94
CA ALA A 238 -4.21 -0.86 -73.02
C ALA A 238 -5.02 -1.74 -72.02
N THR A 239 -5.71 -1.04 -71.10
CA THR A 239 -7.14 -1.14 -70.68
C THR A 239 -7.95 -2.46 -70.57
N THR A 240 -8.71 -2.48 -69.44
CA THR A 240 -10.09 -2.97 -69.19
C THR A 240 -10.39 -4.45 -68.98
N GLY A 241 -10.96 -4.78 -67.80
CA GLY A 241 -11.73 -6.01 -67.56
C GLY A 241 -11.82 -6.47 -66.10
N GLN A 242 -12.68 -5.86 -65.29
CA GLN A 242 -13.34 -6.46 -64.10
C GLN A 242 -14.29 -7.59 -64.59
N PRO A 243 -14.72 -8.65 -63.83
CA PRO A 243 -15.02 -8.59 -62.39
C PRO A 243 -14.89 -9.88 -61.51
N THR A 244 -15.06 -9.63 -60.19
CA THR A 244 -15.66 -10.46 -59.12
C THR A 244 -14.91 -11.67 -58.53
N GLY A 245 -14.81 -11.66 -57.19
CA GLY A 245 -14.64 -12.86 -56.36
C GLY A 245 -13.71 -12.70 -55.17
N GLY A 246 -14.04 -11.80 -54.23
CA GLY A 246 -13.25 -11.55 -53.03
C GLY A 246 -13.42 -12.63 -51.96
N THR A 247 -12.28 -13.11 -51.44
CA THR A 247 -12.18 -13.85 -50.18
C THR A 247 -11.43 -12.94 -49.19
N GLY A 248 -12.04 -12.63 -48.06
CA GLY A 248 -11.38 -11.85 -47.01
C GLY A 248 -12.09 -11.97 -45.68
N SER A 249 -11.37 -12.41 -44.65
CA SER A 249 -11.08 -11.58 -43.49
C SER A 249 -10.14 -12.31 -42.53
N THR A 250 -8.89 -11.86 -42.51
CA THR A 250 -7.95 -12.05 -41.40
C THR A 250 -8.14 -10.83 -40.50
N GLY A 251 -8.66 -11.02 -39.30
CA GLY A 251 -8.81 -9.96 -38.31
C GLY A 251 -7.45 -9.58 -37.73
N SER A 252 -7.05 -8.32 -37.95
CA SER A 252 -5.88 -7.69 -37.33
C SER A 252 -6.26 -7.03 -36.00
N THR A 253 -5.28 -7.05 -35.11
CA THR A 253 -5.16 -6.39 -33.80
C THR A 253 -5.60 -4.92 -33.83
N GLY A 254 -6.46 -4.54 -32.87
CA GLY A 254 -6.81 -3.15 -32.58
C GLY A 254 -6.25 -2.72 -31.23
N SER A 255 -5.27 -1.82 -31.26
CA SER A 255 -4.89 -0.97 -30.13
C SER A 255 -5.95 0.12 -29.94
N THR A 256 -6.23 0.54 -28.71
CA THR A 256 -6.99 1.78 -28.47
C THR A 256 -6.39 2.54 -27.29
N GLY A 257 -6.02 3.79 -27.54
CA GLY A 257 -5.70 4.80 -26.54
C GLY A 257 -6.70 5.97 -26.61
N SER A 258 -6.92 6.56 -25.43
CA SER A 258 -7.28 7.96 -25.07
C SER A 258 -8.34 8.78 -25.85
N THR A 259 -9.28 9.40 -25.11
CA THR A 259 -9.38 10.87 -24.79
C THR A 259 -10.83 11.43 -24.69
N GLY A 260 -11.08 12.33 -23.71
CA GLY A 260 -12.03 13.49 -23.78
C GLY A 260 -13.03 13.59 -22.61
N SER A 261 -12.85 14.44 -21.58
CA SER A 261 -13.07 15.90 -21.44
C SER A 261 -14.52 16.40 -21.50
N THR A 262 -14.98 17.10 -20.45
CA THR A 262 -15.96 18.19 -20.52
C THR A 262 -15.67 19.20 -19.40
N GLY A 263 -15.41 20.46 -19.78
CA GLY A 263 -15.23 21.58 -18.86
C GLY A 263 -16.55 22.29 -18.54
N THR A 264 -16.54 23.09 -17.47
CA THR A 264 -17.48 24.21 -17.31
C THR A 264 -16.78 25.43 -16.72
N THR A 265 -17.10 26.56 -17.34
CA THR A 265 -16.65 27.92 -17.05
C THR A 265 -17.41 28.51 -15.87
N GLY A 266 -16.72 29.17 -14.94
CA GLY A 266 -17.32 29.97 -13.87
C GLY A 266 -16.46 31.18 -13.53
N THR A 267 -16.98 32.37 -13.85
CA THR A 267 -16.30 33.66 -13.80
C THR A 267 -16.59 34.38 -12.46
N GLY A 268 -15.53 34.82 -11.77
CA GLY A 268 -15.46 36.08 -11.02
C GLY A 268 -16.05 36.16 -9.59
N THR A 269 -15.20 36.51 -8.60
CA THR A 269 -15.28 37.79 -7.87
C THR A 269 -14.06 38.00 -6.96
N THR A 270 -13.64 39.26 -6.84
CA THR A 270 -12.46 39.77 -6.12
C THR A 270 -12.86 40.40 -4.77
N GLY A 271 -11.99 40.25 -3.76
CA GLY A 271 -11.91 41.08 -2.53
C GLY A 271 -12.19 40.27 -1.25
N SER A 272 -11.56 40.47 -0.09
CA SER A 272 -10.52 41.40 0.38
C SER A 272 -10.16 41.01 1.83
N THR A 273 -8.87 41.14 2.18
CA THR A 273 -8.26 41.43 3.51
C THR A 273 -8.62 40.63 4.79
N GLY A 274 -7.68 39.77 5.21
CA GLY A 274 -6.88 39.85 6.46
C GLY A 274 -7.54 39.71 7.83
N THR A 275 -7.03 38.76 8.65
CA THR A 275 -6.64 38.96 10.08
C THR A 275 -5.74 37.79 10.53
N ALA A 276 -4.66 38.12 11.23
CA ALA A 276 -3.63 37.21 11.76
C ALA A 276 -3.99 36.57 13.11
N GLY A 277 -3.43 35.39 13.40
CA GLY A 277 -3.37 34.79 14.75
C GLY A 277 -2.78 33.37 14.74
N PRO A 278 -2.02 32.92 15.77
CA PRO A 278 -0.77 32.17 15.58
C PRO A 278 -0.79 30.68 16.01
N GLY A 279 0.16 29.90 15.48
CA GLY A 279 0.85 28.85 16.23
C GLY A 279 0.51 27.39 15.95
N ALA A 280 1.23 26.77 15.00
CA ALA A 280 1.62 25.36 15.05
C ALA A 280 2.74 25.12 14.03
N THR A 281 3.99 25.18 14.48
CA THR A 281 5.16 24.85 13.65
C THR A 281 5.24 23.33 13.53
N ALA A 282 4.82 22.78 12.38
CA ALA A 282 5.15 21.41 12.00
C ALA A 282 6.65 21.31 11.68
N PRO A 283 7.39 20.30 12.16
CA PRO A 283 8.78 20.12 11.75
C PRO A 283 8.81 19.66 10.29
N ALA A 284 9.51 20.42 9.46
CA ALA A 284 9.84 20.04 8.10
C ALA A 284 10.87 18.90 8.13
N THR A 285 10.49 17.71 7.68
CA THR A 285 11.44 16.61 7.44
C THR A 285 12.18 16.86 6.13
N GLY A 286 13.16 17.77 6.18
CA GLY A 286 14.08 18.07 5.09
C GLY A 286 15.31 17.17 5.14
N GLY A 287 15.18 15.92 4.71
CA GLY A 287 16.32 15.00 4.59
C GLY A 287 17.09 15.20 3.27
N ARG A 288 18.05 16.12 3.26
CA ARG A 288 19.07 16.26 2.21
C ARG A 288 20.20 15.28 2.53
N GLY A 289 20.19 14.06 1.98
CA GLY A 289 21.22 13.08 2.34
C GLY A 289 21.30 11.82 1.49
N GLY A 290 21.36 11.95 0.17
CA GLY A 290 21.81 10.84 -0.67
C GLY A 290 23.25 10.45 -0.36
N ARG A 291 23.51 9.14 -0.32
CA ARG A 291 24.78 8.41 -0.12
C ARG A 291 25.16 8.10 1.33
N GLY A 292 24.64 6.99 1.86
CA GLY A 292 25.38 5.94 2.62
C GLY A 292 26.46 6.33 3.64
N GLY A 293 26.42 7.54 4.17
CA GLY A 293 27.31 8.06 5.18
C GLY A 293 26.45 8.47 6.35
N LEU A 294 26.87 8.08 7.55
CA LEU A 294 26.16 8.46 8.76
C LEU A 294 26.02 9.99 8.83
N ASP A 295 24.92 10.47 9.40
CA ASP A 295 24.70 11.89 9.59
C ASP A 295 25.83 12.49 10.43
N LYS A 296 25.99 13.82 10.36
CA LYS A 296 26.97 14.48 11.22
C LYS A 296 26.55 14.28 12.68
N ARG A 297 27.44 13.76 13.52
CA ARG A 297 27.18 13.71 14.96
C ARG A 297 27.27 15.11 15.57
N TYR A 298 26.18 15.57 16.19
CA TYR A 298 26.10 16.83 16.93
C TYR A 298 26.25 16.59 18.42
N THR A 299 26.45 17.67 19.18
CA THR A 299 26.61 17.60 20.64
C THR A 299 25.28 17.35 21.34
N SER A 300 24.15 17.76 20.72
CA SER A 300 22.80 17.59 21.27
C SER A 300 21.76 17.37 20.17
N CYS A 301 20.61 16.79 20.54
CA CYS A 301 19.46 16.64 19.64
C CYS A 301 18.94 17.97 19.11
N LYS A 302 19.02 19.03 19.91
CA LYS A 302 18.62 20.38 19.51
C LYS A 302 19.41 20.90 18.32
N GLU A 303 20.72 20.65 18.29
CA GLU A 303 21.59 21.02 17.17
C GLU A 303 21.30 20.16 15.94
N ALA A 304 21.10 18.86 16.11
CA ALA A 304 20.79 17.94 15.02
C ALA A 304 19.48 18.35 14.32
N VAL A 305 18.40 18.54 15.08
CA VAL A 305 17.10 18.95 14.51
C VAL A 305 17.17 20.34 13.89
N ALA A 306 17.95 21.26 14.45
CA ALA A 306 18.18 22.57 13.86
C ALA A 306 18.94 22.51 12.52
N ALA A 307 19.77 21.48 12.31
CA ALA A 307 20.44 21.20 11.05
C ALA A 307 19.54 20.43 10.05
N GLY A 308 18.36 19.97 10.48
CA GLY A 308 17.46 19.14 9.69
C GLY A 308 17.72 17.64 9.81
N ASP A 309 18.57 17.23 10.75
CA ASP A 309 18.93 15.83 10.99
C ASP A 309 18.10 15.23 12.14
N GLY A 310 17.71 13.96 12.03
CA GLY A 310 16.73 13.30 12.91
C GLY A 310 15.26 13.55 12.52
N PRO A 311 14.27 12.87 13.17
CA PRO A 311 14.40 11.96 14.30
C PRO A 311 15.00 10.60 13.93
N TYR A 312 15.74 10.00 14.88
CA TYR A 312 16.43 8.72 14.69
C TYR A 312 15.67 7.59 15.38
N TYR A 313 15.49 6.47 14.67
CA TYR A 313 14.72 5.32 15.15
C TYR A 313 15.61 4.16 15.57
N LYS A 314 15.33 3.56 16.72
CA LYS A 314 16.09 2.44 17.29
C LYS A 314 16.11 1.25 16.33
N GLY A 315 17.32 0.80 15.97
CA GLY A 315 17.52 -0.35 15.08
C GLY A 315 17.37 -0.05 13.59
N THR A 316 16.98 1.18 13.22
CA THR A 316 16.95 1.65 11.83
C THR A 316 18.12 2.58 11.54
N HIS A 317 18.38 3.52 12.45
CA HIS A 317 19.43 4.53 12.32
C HIS A 317 20.58 4.21 13.28
N GLU A 318 21.81 4.14 12.78
CA GLU A 318 23.00 3.91 13.63
C GLU A 318 23.22 5.10 14.58
N GLU A 319 22.77 6.27 14.16
CA GLU A 319 22.80 7.55 14.87
C GLU A 319 21.92 7.55 16.11
N TYR A 320 20.96 6.64 16.23
CA TYR A 320 20.15 6.49 17.44
C TYR A 320 21.06 6.27 18.67
N GLY A 321 22.16 5.52 18.52
CA GLY A 321 23.10 5.26 19.61
C GLY A 321 23.93 6.48 20.06
N TRP A 322 23.86 7.60 19.32
CA TRP A 322 24.63 8.81 19.62
C TRP A 322 23.95 9.75 20.60
N TYR A 323 22.63 9.67 20.67
CA TYR A 323 21.78 10.56 21.45
C TYR A 323 21.01 9.76 22.51
N THR A 324 20.64 10.42 23.59
CA THR A 324 19.81 9.80 24.63
C THR A 324 18.35 9.99 24.28
N ASP A 325 17.64 8.88 24.13
CA ASP A 325 16.18 8.82 24.09
C ASP A 325 15.65 9.10 25.51
N VAL A 326 15.23 10.34 25.74
CA VAL A 326 14.87 10.87 27.06
C VAL A 326 13.52 10.30 27.51
N ASP A 327 12.59 10.14 26.59
CA ASP A 327 11.24 9.65 26.88
C ASP A 327 11.10 8.12 26.72
N ASN A 328 12.15 7.45 26.22
CA ASN A 328 12.27 6.00 26.00
C ASN A 328 11.21 5.43 25.03
N ASN A 329 10.77 6.21 24.05
CA ASN A 329 9.75 5.78 23.09
C ASN A 329 10.34 5.03 21.87
N GLY A 330 11.67 4.90 21.79
CA GLY A 330 12.36 4.25 20.66
C GLY A 330 12.74 5.20 19.52
N VAL A 331 12.54 6.51 19.69
CA VAL A 331 12.85 7.57 18.73
C VAL A 331 13.67 8.65 19.41
N ALA A 332 14.97 8.72 19.08
CA ALA A 332 15.86 9.74 19.59
C ALA A 332 15.79 11.04 18.77
N CYS A 333 15.99 12.17 19.42
CA CYS A 333 15.92 13.52 18.84
C CYS A 333 14.55 13.86 18.25
N ASN A 334 13.49 13.38 18.88
CA ASN A 334 12.13 13.88 18.63
C ASN A 334 11.83 15.12 19.50
N SER A 335 10.59 15.61 19.47
CA SER A 335 10.14 16.73 20.29
C SER A 335 10.22 16.49 21.82
N GLY A 336 10.21 15.23 22.27
CA GLY A 336 10.36 14.84 23.67
C GLY A 336 11.81 14.89 24.18
N ASP A 337 12.79 14.80 23.28
CA ASP A 337 14.21 14.72 23.60
C ASP A 337 14.96 16.07 23.52
N ILE A 338 14.33 17.08 22.92
CA ILE A 338 14.94 18.41 22.76
C ILE A 338 14.88 19.15 24.10
N ARG A 339 16.02 19.19 24.80
CA ARG A 339 16.24 19.99 26.03
C ARG A 339 17.06 21.25 25.76
#